data_AF-A0A011V4S5-F1
#
_entry.id   AF-A0A011V4S5-F1
#
_cell.length_a   1.000
_cell.length_b   1.000
_cell.length_c   1.000
_cell.angle_alpha   90.00
_cell.angle_beta   90.00
_cell.angle_gamma   90.00
#
_symmetry.space_group_name_H-M   'P 1'
#
loop_
_entity.id
_entity.type
_entity.pdbx_description
1 polymer ?
#
loop_
_entity_poly.entity_id
_entity_poly.type
_entity_poly.pdbx_seq_one_letter_code
_entity_poly.pdbx_strand_id
1 'polypeptide(L)'
;MLNPAIAVWDGCHPTIADAVNQFKKRWRPSSSEKHTIQLLRETIGPAVSLFYKPLSTEQMVCIPGASAGLDFGDVVAFAGCKPIANTMRRLLRVFLDTNKCRSDDHETFIATIETLIGLLRDCSRKRPTTAKVRDTRLNNDRVKGFCRFCDALSEFTVFSNGSDEIEIYGTDETHLDATKTFRMSSAYCVNHRPKLQNGEWNPSYQKAKRSAVQFDREVKRLTIQSARLGAPSAATGNVFVDEYIFHYVRAHRFQPADEAEIRCHARLIVDNKLSDKKKQMIVLQKRGETLSGIALITSMNSRQAVSKALSSIPNVFREIPMPAYAQAVFQTDDMMTVIHAL
;
A
#
# COMPACT_ATOMS: atom_id res chain seq x y z
N MET A 1 -17.73 -9.36 13.44
CA MET A 1 -16.46 -8.61 13.52
C MET A 1 -15.34 -9.63 13.60
N LEU A 2 -14.48 -9.70 12.59
CA LEU A 2 -13.33 -10.62 12.62
C LEU A 2 -12.32 -10.08 13.63
N ASN A 3 -11.92 -10.91 14.60
CA ASN A 3 -10.77 -10.62 15.45
C ASN A 3 -9.58 -10.35 14.51
N PRO A 4 -8.85 -9.22 14.61
CA PRO A 4 -7.61 -9.06 13.88
C PRO A 4 -6.66 -10.15 14.35
N ALA A 5 -6.53 -11.21 13.55
CA ALA A 5 -5.66 -12.33 13.86
C ALA A 5 -4.25 -11.85 13.55
N ILE A 6 -3.53 -11.38 14.58
CA ILE A 6 -2.10 -11.10 14.47
C ILE A 6 -1.45 -12.40 13.97
N ALA A 7 -0.94 -12.36 12.75
CA ALA A 7 -0.27 -13.48 12.12
C ALA A 7 1.19 -13.52 12.57
N VAL A 8 1.65 -14.70 12.95
CA VAL A 8 3.08 -15.00 13.12
C VAL A 8 3.54 -15.59 11.79
N TRP A 9 4.60 -15.05 11.20
CA TRP A 9 5.13 -15.55 9.94
C TRP A 9 5.83 -16.89 10.13
N ASP A 10 5.72 -17.76 9.13
CA ASP A 10 6.44 -19.04 9.11
C ASP A 10 7.95 -18.78 9.14
N GLY A 11 8.67 -19.48 10.01
CA GLY A 11 10.10 -19.24 10.25
C GLY A 11 10.43 -18.11 11.22
N CYS A 12 9.44 -17.49 11.88
CA CYS A 12 9.69 -16.50 12.93
C CYS A 12 10.46 -17.11 14.12
N HIS A 13 11.39 -16.33 14.69
CA HIS A 13 12.19 -16.76 15.82
C HIS A 13 11.31 -17.17 17.01
N PRO A 14 11.54 -18.35 17.64
CA PRO A 14 10.64 -18.90 18.66
C PRO A 14 10.32 -17.95 19.81
N THR A 15 11.33 -17.25 20.34
CA THR A 15 11.13 -16.27 21.42
C THR A 15 10.14 -15.16 21.05
N ILE A 16 10.16 -14.70 19.80
CA ILE A 16 9.25 -13.66 19.33
C ILE A 16 7.87 -14.25 19.03
N ALA A 17 7.82 -15.42 18.38
CA ALA A 17 6.58 -16.14 18.13
C ALA A 17 5.79 -16.40 19.44
N ASP A 18 6.47 -16.87 20.48
CA ASP A 18 5.87 -17.12 21.80
C ASP A 18 5.39 -15.83 22.45
N ALA A 19 6.19 -14.77 22.41
CA ALA A 19 5.81 -13.47 22.94
C ALA A 19 4.57 -12.90 22.25
N VAL A 20 4.48 -13.01 20.91
CA VAL A 20 3.30 -12.59 20.15
C VAL A 20 2.09 -13.45 20.50
N ASN A 21 2.26 -14.75 20.70
CA ASN A 21 1.17 -15.63 21.12
C ASN A 21 0.68 -15.29 22.54
N GLN A 22 1.57 -14.94 23.47
CA GLN A 22 1.20 -14.45 24.80
C GLN A 22 0.48 -13.10 24.72
N PHE A 23 0.97 -12.19 23.88
CA PHE A 23 0.32 -10.92 23.60
C PHE A 23 -1.12 -11.13 23.10
N LYS A 24 -1.33 -12.00 22.10
CA LYS A 24 -2.65 -12.33 21.54
C LYS A 24 -3.62 -12.86 22.59
N LYS A 25 -3.15 -13.67 23.56
CA LYS A 25 -3.99 -14.19 24.65
C LYS A 25 -4.54 -13.08 25.55
N ARG A 26 -3.80 -11.98 25.74
CA ARG A 26 -4.15 -10.87 26.64
C ARG A 26 -4.81 -9.69 25.89
N TRP A 27 -4.55 -9.57 24.59
CA TRP A 27 -5.06 -8.49 23.75
C TRP A 27 -6.50 -8.76 23.29
N ARG A 28 -7.47 -8.19 24.00
CA ARG A 28 -8.93 -8.37 23.77
C ARG A 28 -9.54 -7.25 22.93
N PRO A 29 -10.64 -7.43 22.20
CA PRO A 29 -11.29 -6.34 21.45
C PRO A 29 -11.48 -5.04 22.23
N SER A 30 -11.75 -5.12 23.54
CA SER A 30 -11.92 -3.98 24.46
C SER A 30 -10.62 -3.35 24.99
N SER A 31 -9.43 -3.87 24.66
CA SER A 31 -8.16 -3.32 25.14
C SER A 31 -7.95 -1.89 24.62
N SER A 32 -7.68 -0.96 25.53
CA SER A 32 -7.34 0.43 25.21
C SER A 32 -5.94 0.56 24.59
N GLU A 33 -5.63 1.74 24.06
CA GLU A 33 -4.28 2.08 23.58
C GLU A 33 -3.23 1.98 24.70
N LYS A 34 -3.53 2.56 25.87
CA LYS A 34 -2.68 2.46 27.07
C LYS A 34 -2.39 1.00 27.44
N HIS A 35 -3.42 0.15 27.43
CA HIS A 35 -3.25 -1.28 27.73
C HIS A 35 -2.45 -2.00 26.63
N THR A 36 -2.64 -1.63 25.37
CA THR A 36 -1.89 -2.20 24.24
C THR A 36 -0.41 -1.85 24.35
N ILE A 37 -0.06 -0.60 24.63
CA ILE A 37 1.33 -0.16 24.86
C ILE A 37 1.93 -0.89 26.08
N GLN A 38 1.17 -1.01 27.17
CA GLN A 38 1.62 -1.76 28.35
C GLN A 38 1.89 -3.23 28.02
N LEU A 39 1.02 -3.89 27.26
CA LEU A 39 1.24 -5.26 26.82
C LEU A 39 2.49 -5.40 25.93
N LEU A 40 2.74 -4.44 25.03
CA LEU A 40 3.95 -4.45 24.20
C LEU A 40 5.21 -4.36 25.07
N ARG A 41 5.23 -3.48 26.07
CA ARG A 41 6.33 -3.39 27.05
C ARG A 41 6.51 -4.67 27.86
N GLU A 42 5.43 -5.27 28.34
CA GLU A 42 5.53 -6.45 29.21
C GLU A 42 5.89 -7.74 28.47
N THR A 43 5.44 -7.88 27.22
CA THR A 43 5.54 -9.15 26.49
C THR A 43 6.53 -9.10 25.34
N ILE A 44 6.53 -8.02 24.55
CA ILE A 44 7.30 -7.94 23.31
C ILE A 44 8.67 -7.30 23.55
N GLY A 45 8.75 -6.23 24.35
CA GLY A 45 10.00 -5.54 24.68
C GLY A 45 11.11 -6.50 25.14
N PRO A 46 10.88 -7.29 26.21
CA PRO A 46 11.84 -8.27 26.71
C PRO A 46 12.23 -9.33 25.67
N ALA A 47 11.26 -9.81 24.88
CA ALA A 47 11.51 -10.81 23.85
C ALA A 47 12.39 -10.25 22.71
N VAL A 48 12.15 -9.00 22.30
CA VAL A 48 12.98 -8.29 21.33
C VAL A 48 14.38 -8.06 21.89
N SER A 49 14.52 -7.68 23.17
CA SER A 49 15.82 -7.54 23.84
C SER A 49 16.62 -8.83 23.91
N LEU A 50 15.97 -9.98 24.05
CA LEU A 50 16.64 -11.28 23.96
C LEU A 50 17.02 -11.63 22.51
N PHE A 51 16.13 -11.31 21.57
CA PHE A 51 16.32 -11.61 20.15
C PHE A 51 17.48 -10.83 19.52
N TYR A 52 17.68 -9.55 19.85
CA TYR A 52 18.71 -8.75 19.19
C TYR A 52 20.13 -8.88 19.79
N LYS A 53 20.27 -9.44 21.00
CA LYS A 53 21.59 -9.65 21.64
C LYS A 53 22.61 -10.41 20.78
N PRO A 54 22.24 -11.51 20.08
CA PRO A 54 23.17 -12.24 19.22
C PRO A 54 23.28 -11.67 17.79
N LEU A 55 22.52 -10.63 17.43
CA LEU A 55 22.45 -10.16 16.06
C LEU A 55 23.68 -9.33 15.66
N SER A 56 23.98 -9.33 14.36
CA SER A 56 24.98 -8.44 13.80
C SER A 56 24.52 -6.98 13.85
N THR A 57 25.46 -6.05 13.75
CA THR A 57 25.16 -4.60 13.69
C THR A 57 24.19 -4.26 12.56
N GLU A 58 24.29 -4.92 11.41
CA GLU A 58 23.40 -4.70 10.26
C GLU A 58 21.95 -5.13 10.55
N GLN A 59 21.77 -6.27 11.22
CA GLN A 59 20.46 -6.77 11.63
C GLN A 59 19.84 -5.88 12.73
N MET A 60 20.64 -5.44 13.71
CA MET A 60 20.17 -4.54 14.77
C MET A 60 19.63 -3.21 14.25
N VAL A 61 20.17 -2.70 13.14
CA VAL A 61 19.67 -1.46 12.50
C VAL A 61 18.21 -1.57 12.09
N CYS A 62 17.69 -2.77 11.79
CA CYS A 62 16.27 -2.96 11.44
C CYS A 62 15.30 -2.85 12.62
N ILE A 63 15.82 -2.83 13.85
CA ILE A 63 15.02 -2.78 15.08
C ILE A 63 15.27 -1.42 15.76
N PRO A 64 14.32 -0.48 15.66
CA PRO A 64 14.43 0.83 16.31
C PRO A 64 14.72 0.69 17.80
N GLY A 65 15.80 1.33 18.25
CA GLY A 65 16.26 1.30 19.64
C GLY A 65 17.30 0.22 19.95
N ALA A 66 17.41 -0.85 19.16
CA ALA A 66 18.30 -1.98 19.48
C ALA A 66 19.79 -1.57 19.52
N SER A 67 20.26 -0.80 18.54
CA SER A 67 21.64 -0.29 18.51
C SER A 67 21.97 0.68 19.64
N ALA A 68 20.96 1.34 20.21
CA ALA A 68 21.09 2.25 21.34
C ALA A 68 20.80 1.56 22.69
N GLY A 69 20.52 0.25 22.70
CA GLY A 69 20.15 -0.51 23.90
C GLY A 69 18.81 -0.11 24.52
N LEU A 70 17.94 0.57 23.77
CA LEU A 70 16.63 0.99 24.25
C LEU A 70 15.63 -0.17 24.16
N ASP A 71 14.72 -0.26 25.14
CA ASP A 71 13.63 -1.23 25.10
C ASP A 71 12.68 -0.92 23.94
N PHE A 72 12.35 -1.96 23.17
CA PHE A 72 11.50 -1.81 22.00
C PHE A 72 10.08 -1.34 22.36
N GLY A 73 9.54 -1.81 23.49
CA GLY A 73 8.25 -1.37 24.00
C GLY A 73 8.24 0.11 24.37
N ASP A 74 9.33 0.63 24.96
CA ASP A 74 9.50 2.04 25.26
C ASP A 74 9.63 2.91 24.00
N VAL A 75 10.39 2.45 23.01
CA VAL A 75 10.50 3.13 21.71
C VAL A 75 9.13 3.22 21.04
N VAL A 76 8.35 2.14 21.08
CA VAL A 76 6.97 2.14 20.56
C VAL A 76 6.04 3.01 21.39
N ALA A 77 6.18 3.05 22.72
CA ALA A 77 5.38 3.90 23.59
C ALA A 77 5.62 5.40 23.29
N PHE A 78 6.86 5.77 22.98
CA PHE A 78 7.25 7.13 22.66
C PHE A 78 6.81 7.55 21.25
N ALA A 79 7.12 6.74 20.23
CA ALA A 79 6.91 7.11 18.83
C ALA A 79 5.58 6.63 18.24
N GLY A 80 4.92 5.66 18.87
CA GLY A 80 3.69 5.03 18.40
C GLY A 80 3.91 3.83 17.47
N CYS A 81 2.92 2.94 17.42
CA CYS A 81 3.00 1.68 16.67
C CYS A 81 3.15 1.88 15.16
N LYS A 82 2.39 2.81 14.56
CA LYS A 82 2.40 3.04 13.10
C LYS A 82 3.73 3.63 12.60
N PRO A 83 4.28 4.70 13.21
CA PRO A 83 5.58 5.22 12.82
C PRO A 83 6.69 4.17 12.92
N ILE A 84 6.75 3.40 14.03
CA ILE A 84 7.76 2.35 14.20
C ILE A 84 7.61 1.24 13.16
N ALA A 85 6.40 0.78 12.87
CA ALA A 85 6.15 -0.22 11.83
C ALA A 85 6.64 0.23 10.45
N ASN A 86 6.46 1.51 10.12
CA ASN A 86 6.93 2.10 8.87
C ASN A 86 8.45 2.23 8.83
N THR A 87 9.08 2.64 9.94
CA THR A 87 10.53 2.72 10.07
C THR A 87 11.18 1.34 9.93
N MET A 88 10.71 0.34 10.67
CA MET A 88 11.17 -1.05 10.54
C MET A 88 11.02 -1.56 9.11
N ARG A 89 9.90 -1.25 8.44
CA ARG A 89 9.69 -1.61 7.03
C ARG A 89 10.72 -1.00 6.10
N ARG A 90 11.06 0.29 6.29
CA ARG A 90 12.06 0.99 5.50
C ARG A 90 13.45 0.38 5.70
N LEU A 91 13.80 0.08 6.95
CA LEU A 91 15.11 -0.48 7.30
C LEU A 91 15.27 -1.91 6.76
N LEU A 92 14.22 -2.73 6.85
CA LEU A 92 14.22 -4.06 6.26
C LEU A 92 14.41 -4.02 4.74
N ARG A 93 13.84 -3.02 4.03
CA ARG A 93 14.09 -2.85 2.58
C ARG A 93 15.56 -2.58 2.28
N VAL A 94 16.20 -1.69 3.07
CA VAL A 94 17.64 -1.39 2.92
C VAL A 94 18.46 -2.64 3.18
N PHE A 95 18.16 -3.39 4.25
CA PHE A 95 18.83 -4.65 4.57
C PHE A 95 18.76 -5.67 3.43
N LEU A 96 17.57 -5.86 2.83
CA LEU A 96 17.37 -6.77 1.70
C LEU A 96 18.10 -6.32 0.42
N ASP A 97 18.20 -5.01 0.18
CA ASP A 97 18.92 -4.46 -0.97
C ASP A 97 20.44 -4.67 -0.85
N THR A 98 20.97 -4.60 0.37
CA THR A 98 22.40 -4.80 0.66
C THR A 98 22.78 -6.28 0.73
N ASN A 99 21.91 -7.13 1.28
CA ASN A 99 22.18 -8.56 1.51
C ASN A 99 21.44 -9.47 0.52
N LYS A 100 21.97 -9.57 -0.71
CA LYS A 100 21.35 -10.35 -1.80
C LYS A 100 21.44 -11.88 -1.64
N CYS A 101 22.43 -12.38 -0.90
CA CYS A 101 22.56 -13.80 -0.58
C CYS A 101 21.84 -14.11 0.74
N ARG A 102 20.89 -15.05 0.69
CA ARG A 102 20.04 -15.40 1.83
C ARG A 102 20.55 -16.67 2.49
N SER A 103 20.96 -16.58 3.74
CA SER A 103 21.19 -17.72 4.62
C SER A 103 19.89 -18.06 5.37
N ASP A 104 19.81 -19.24 5.98
CA ASP A 104 18.68 -19.64 6.82
C ASP A 104 18.50 -18.70 8.04
N ASP A 105 19.59 -18.14 8.55
CA ASP A 105 19.56 -17.10 9.60
C ASP A 105 18.91 -15.81 9.10
N HIS A 106 19.18 -15.40 7.85
CA HIS A 106 18.54 -14.24 7.24
C HIS A 106 17.05 -14.45 7.04
N GLU A 107 16.60 -15.63 6.61
CA GLU A 107 15.17 -15.93 6.46
C GLU A 107 14.44 -15.91 7.83
N THR A 108 15.05 -16.49 8.87
CA THR A 108 14.52 -16.45 10.24
C THR A 108 14.41 -15.00 10.75
N PHE A 109 15.45 -14.19 10.51
CA PHE A 109 15.46 -12.78 10.85
C PHE A 109 14.37 -12.00 10.11
N ILE A 110 14.24 -12.18 8.79
CA ILE A 110 13.22 -11.51 7.95
C ILE A 110 11.82 -11.85 8.45
N ALA A 111 11.52 -13.15 8.67
CA ALA A 111 10.23 -13.59 9.19
C ALA A 111 9.91 -12.99 10.57
N THR A 112 10.94 -12.81 11.40
CA THR A 112 10.81 -12.19 12.73
C THR A 112 10.47 -10.70 12.63
N ILE A 113 11.19 -9.95 11.81
CA ILE A 113 10.91 -8.52 11.57
C ILE A 113 9.53 -8.33 10.93
N GLU A 114 9.15 -9.18 9.97
CA GLU A 114 7.82 -9.16 9.34
C GLU A 114 6.70 -9.42 10.36
N THR A 115 6.91 -10.35 11.28
CA THR A 115 5.99 -10.62 12.40
C THR A 115 5.82 -9.40 13.30
N LEU A 116 6.92 -8.74 13.70
CA LEU A 116 6.87 -7.53 14.53
C LEU A 116 6.17 -6.36 13.80
N ILE A 117 6.44 -6.17 12.51
CA ILE A 117 5.76 -5.14 11.71
C ILE A 117 4.26 -5.45 11.61
N GLY A 118 3.89 -6.71 11.38
CA GLY A 118 2.50 -7.16 11.34
C GLY A 118 1.76 -6.85 12.64
N LEU A 119 2.36 -7.25 13.77
CA LEU A 119 1.87 -6.95 15.11
C LEU A 119 1.64 -5.44 15.30
N LEU A 120 2.63 -4.60 15.03
CA LEU A 120 2.51 -3.16 15.23
C LEU A 120 1.44 -2.53 14.32
N ARG A 121 1.29 -3.03 13.09
CA ARG A 121 0.22 -2.58 12.20
C ARG A 121 -1.15 -2.94 12.75
N ASP A 122 -1.32 -4.14 13.27
CA ASP A 122 -2.59 -4.56 13.87
C ASP A 122 -2.89 -3.80 15.17
N CYS A 123 -1.87 -3.55 16.00
CA CYS A 123 -1.97 -2.64 17.15
C CYS A 123 -2.43 -1.25 16.74
N SER A 124 -1.87 -0.69 15.65
CA SER A 124 -2.25 0.62 15.14
C SER A 124 -3.67 0.70 14.55
N ARG A 125 -4.26 -0.45 14.17
CA ARG A 125 -5.61 -0.53 13.61
C ARG A 125 -6.69 -0.66 14.68
N LYS A 126 -6.35 -1.03 15.91
CA LYS A 126 -7.30 -1.21 17.01
C LYS A 126 -7.73 0.14 17.57
N ARG A 127 -9.05 0.35 17.66
CA ARG A 127 -9.65 1.60 18.12
C ARG A 127 -10.43 1.38 19.42
N PRO A 128 -10.35 2.30 20.40
CA PRO A 128 -11.29 2.34 21.51
C PRO A 128 -12.71 2.57 20.97
N THR A 129 -13.67 1.80 21.47
CA THR A 129 -15.08 1.78 21.00
C THR A 129 -15.83 3.10 21.23
N THR A 130 -15.24 4.08 21.93
CA THR A 130 -15.91 5.34 22.33
C THR A 130 -14.95 6.55 22.45
N ALA A 131 -13.80 6.56 21.78
CA ALA A 131 -12.91 7.72 21.84
C ALA A 131 -13.53 8.91 21.09
N LYS A 132 -13.57 10.10 21.68
CA LYS A 132 -13.94 11.33 20.95
C LYS A 132 -12.88 11.67 19.90
N VAL A 133 -13.27 12.32 18.80
CA VAL A 133 -12.30 12.90 17.86
C VAL A 133 -11.92 14.29 18.36
N ARG A 134 -10.71 14.41 18.92
CA ARG A 134 -10.25 15.63 19.60
C ARG A 134 -11.28 16.09 20.67
N ASP A 135 -11.42 17.40 20.86
CA ASP A 135 -12.41 18.02 21.77
C ASP A 135 -13.82 18.12 21.17
N THR A 136 -14.12 17.38 20.10
CA THR A 136 -15.43 17.43 19.44
C THR A 136 -16.38 16.33 19.91
N ARG A 137 -17.68 16.50 19.63
CA ARG A 137 -18.72 15.46 19.81
C ARG A 137 -18.78 14.46 18.65
N LEU A 138 -17.81 14.47 17.73
CA LEU A 138 -17.84 13.62 16.54
C LEU A 138 -17.59 12.16 16.88
N ASN A 139 -18.36 11.28 16.24
CA ASN A 139 -18.18 9.83 16.36
C ASN A 139 -16.89 9.39 15.65
N ASN A 140 -15.96 8.80 16.40
CA ASN A 140 -14.68 8.26 15.93
C ASN A 140 -14.78 6.86 15.30
N ASP A 141 -15.96 6.24 15.39
CA ASP A 141 -16.26 4.97 14.72
C ASP A 141 -16.35 5.14 13.19
N ARG A 142 -16.46 6.38 12.70
CA ARG A 142 -16.42 6.66 11.27
C ARG A 142 -15.12 6.14 10.67
N VAL A 143 -15.25 5.52 9.49
CA VAL A 143 -14.10 5.01 8.73
C VAL A 143 -13.12 6.16 8.48
N LYS A 144 -11.86 5.95 8.90
CA LYS A 144 -10.75 6.84 8.56
C LYS A 144 -9.92 6.14 7.50
N GLY A 145 -9.47 6.89 6.51
CA GLY A 145 -8.69 6.36 5.41
C GLY A 145 -8.54 7.38 4.30
N PHE A 146 -8.21 6.84 3.13
CA PHE A 146 -8.01 7.62 1.93
C PHE A 146 -9.34 8.11 1.33
N CYS A 147 -9.24 9.21 0.58
CA CYS A 147 -10.28 9.67 -0.30
C CYS A 147 -10.65 8.56 -1.29
N ARG A 148 -11.94 8.38 -1.53
CA ARG A 148 -12.49 7.40 -2.47
C ARG A 148 -11.83 7.43 -3.86
N PHE A 149 -11.35 8.59 -4.30
CA PHE A 149 -10.84 8.77 -5.65
C PHE A 149 -9.33 8.98 -5.75
N CYS A 150 -8.59 9.18 -4.66
CA CYS A 150 -7.14 9.38 -4.72
C CYS A 150 -6.43 8.83 -3.48
N ASP A 151 -5.16 9.19 -3.35
CA ASP A 151 -4.22 8.89 -2.26
C ASP A 151 -4.24 9.91 -1.12
N ALA A 152 -4.90 11.05 -1.30
CA ALA A 152 -5.08 12.00 -0.20
C ALA A 152 -6.00 11.40 0.88
N LEU A 153 -5.79 11.75 2.15
CA LEU A 153 -6.68 11.37 3.24
C LEU A 153 -8.04 12.07 3.11
N SER A 154 -9.12 11.43 3.59
CA SER A 154 -10.42 12.09 3.64
C SER A 154 -10.42 13.26 4.64
N GLU A 155 -11.29 14.24 4.45
CA GLU A 155 -11.40 15.43 5.34
C GLU A 155 -11.53 15.01 6.81
N PHE A 156 -12.39 14.03 7.09
CA PHE A 156 -12.54 13.47 8.43
C PHE A 156 -11.25 12.85 8.97
N THR A 157 -10.46 12.21 8.12
CA THR A 157 -9.20 11.56 8.53
C THR A 157 -8.11 12.59 8.80
N VAL A 158 -7.98 13.60 7.95
CA VAL A 158 -7.07 14.74 8.16
C VAL A 158 -7.40 15.44 9.47
N PHE A 159 -8.68 15.77 9.66
CA PHE A 159 -9.16 16.34 10.91
C PHE A 159 -8.90 15.42 12.11
N SER A 160 -9.21 14.13 11.99
CA SER A 160 -8.97 13.18 13.07
C SER A 160 -7.51 13.02 13.47
N ASN A 161 -6.57 13.32 12.57
CA ASN A 161 -5.13 13.20 12.79
C ASN A 161 -4.49 14.45 13.38
N GLY A 162 -5.26 15.50 13.71
CA GLY A 162 -4.72 16.71 14.34
C GLY A 162 -4.38 17.87 13.39
N SER A 163 -4.67 17.77 12.08
CA SER A 163 -4.49 18.90 11.15
C SER A 163 -5.64 19.92 11.23
N ASP A 164 -5.30 21.20 11.40
CA ASP A 164 -6.25 22.32 11.43
C ASP A 164 -6.55 22.89 10.03
N GLU A 165 -6.03 22.26 8.97
CA GLU A 165 -6.29 22.65 7.58
C GLU A 165 -7.75 22.42 7.15
N ILE A 166 -8.50 21.60 7.90
CA ILE A 166 -9.91 21.34 7.64
C ILE A 166 -10.75 22.32 8.45
N GLU A 167 -11.24 23.36 7.77
CA GLU A 167 -12.19 24.31 8.35
C GLU A 167 -13.47 23.60 8.80
N ILE A 168 -13.81 23.79 10.07
CA ILE A 168 -15.07 23.35 10.65
C ILE A 168 -16.10 24.46 10.41
N TYR A 169 -16.99 24.27 9.45
CA TYR A 169 -18.03 25.26 9.16
C TYR A 169 -19.16 25.25 10.19
N GLY A 170 -19.64 26.45 10.54
CA GLY A 170 -20.99 26.68 11.03
C GLY A 170 -21.89 27.10 9.86
N THR A 171 -23.15 26.68 9.87
CA THR A 171 -24.15 27.20 8.93
C THR A 171 -24.64 28.56 9.45
N ASP A 172 -24.46 29.60 8.64
CA ASP A 172 -25.02 30.97 8.69
C ASP A 172 -25.26 31.69 10.04
N GLU A 173 -24.82 32.95 10.06
CA GLU A 173 -24.72 33.86 11.21
C GLU A 173 -26.05 34.47 11.71
N THR A 174 -27.22 33.90 11.40
CA THR A 174 -28.51 34.55 11.70
C THR A 174 -29.27 34.05 12.92
N HIS A 175 -28.76 33.06 13.67
CA HIS A 175 -29.41 32.66 14.92
C HIS A 175 -28.38 32.33 16.00
N LEU A 176 -28.64 32.85 17.21
CA LEU A 176 -27.91 32.68 18.48
C LEU A 176 -27.78 31.22 18.98
N ASP A 177 -28.02 30.23 18.11
CA ASP A 177 -27.93 28.79 18.37
C ASP A 177 -27.38 28.03 17.14
N ALA A 178 -26.44 28.63 16.40
CA ALA A 178 -25.73 27.98 15.30
C ALA A 178 -24.87 26.82 15.83
N THR A 179 -25.48 25.64 16.00
CA THR A 179 -24.77 24.37 16.11
C THR A 179 -23.83 24.27 14.92
N LYS A 180 -22.51 24.43 15.15
CA LYS A 180 -21.48 24.27 14.10
C LYS A 180 -21.69 22.89 13.46
N THR A 181 -22.31 22.83 12.29
CA THR A 181 -22.54 21.56 11.62
C THR A 181 -21.23 21.17 10.95
N PHE A 182 -20.45 20.32 11.64
CA PHE A 182 -19.21 19.72 11.15
C PHE A 182 -19.43 18.96 9.83
N ARG A 183 -19.44 19.65 8.68
CA ARG A 183 -19.60 19.06 7.35
C ARG A 183 -18.24 18.68 6.78
N MET A 184 -17.59 17.70 7.41
CA MET A 184 -16.41 17.04 6.87
C MET A 184 -16.80 15.67 6.31
N SER A 185 -16.35 15.38 5.10
CA SER A 185 -16.57 14.09 4.45
C SER A 185 -15.67 13.01 5.06
N SER A 186 -16.27 11.88 5.43
CA SER A 186 -15.51 10.67 5.77
C SER A 186 -14.93 9.97 4.53
N ALA A 187 -15.46 10.24 3.35
CA ALA A 187 -15.14 9.52 2.12
C ALA A 187 -14.27 10.30 1.13
N TYR A 188 -14.23 11.62 1.21
CA TYR A 188 -13.60 12.48 0.21
C TYR A 188 -12.57 13.41 0.85
N CYS A 189 -11.51 13.73 0.12
CA CYS A 189 -10.62 14.84 0.48
C CYS A 189 -11.24 16.17 0.02
N VAL A 190 -10.61 17.28 0.42
CA VAL A 190 -11.03 18.64 0.05
C VAL A 190 -11.19 18.81 -1.46
N ASN A 191 -10.28 18.26 -2.26
CA ASN A 191 -10.32 18.36 -3.73
C ASN A 191 -11.44 17.52 -4.38
N HIS A 192 -11.95 16.51 -3.68
CA HIS A 192 -12.97 15.59 -4.18
C HIS A 192 -14.28 15.68 -3.42
N ARG A 193 -14.49 16.72 -2.61
CA ARG A 193 -15.79 16.96 -1.99
C ARG A 193 -16.86 17.22 -3.06
N PRO A 194 -18.10 16.72 -2.92
CA PRO A 194 -19.12 16.86 -3.96
C PRO A 194 -19.50 18.31 -4.29
N LYS A 195 -19.63 19.14 -3.26
CA LYS A 195 -19.94 20.57 -3.37
C LYS A 195 -18.81 21.40 -2.80
N LEU A 196 -18.43 22.46 -3.52
CA LEU A 196 -17.48 23.47 -3.09
C LEU A 196 -18.06 24.29 -1.92
N GLN A 197 -17.22 25.14 -1.31
CA GLN A 197 -17.62 26.02 -0.21
C GLN A 197 -18.77 26.96 -0.60
N ASN A 198 -18.76 27.46 -1.84
CA ASN A 198 -19.81 28.29 -2.41
C ASN A 198 -21.10 27.52 -2.76
N GLY A 199 -21.17 26.22 -2.46
CA GLY A 199 -22.34 25.37 -2.73
C GLY A 199 -22.44 24.81 -4.16
N GLU A 200 -21.57 25.25 -5.07
CA GLU A 200 -21.51 24.76 -6.44
C GLU A 200 -20.99 23.32 -6.52
N TRP A 201 -21.32 22.62 -7.60
CA TRP A 201 -20.79 21.27 -7.85
C TRP A 201 -19.32 21.30 -8.21
N ASN A 202 -18.52 20.47 -7.54
CA ASN A 202 -17.10 20.36 -7.80
C ASN A 202 -16.83 19.57 -9.11
N PRO A 203 -16.21 20.18 -10.14
CA PRO A 203 -15.89 19.49 -11.39
C PRO A 203 -14.91 18.33 -11.21
N SER A 204 -13.95 18.45 -10.30
CA SER A 204 -12.96 17.41 -9.99
C SER A 204 -13.64 16.17 -9.41
N TYR A 205 -14.62 16.36 -8.51
CA TYR A 205 -15.46 15.26 -8.02
C TYR A 205 -16.20 14.56 -9.17
N GLN A 206 -16.82 15.31 -10.07
CA GLN A 206 -17.56 14.71 -11.19
C GLN A 206 -16.64 13.94 -12.14
N LYS A 207 -15.48 14.50 -12.49
CA LYS A 207 -14.47 13.85 -13.33
C LYS A 207 -13.97 12.56 -12.68
N ALA A 208 -13.62 12.60 -11.40
CA ALA A 208 -13.15 11.45 -10.65
C ALA A 208 -14.23 10.37 -10.49
N LYS A 209 -15.49 10.78 -10.28
CA LYS A 209 -16.64 9.87 -10.22
C LYS A 209 -16.83 9.10 -11.52
N ARG A 210 -16.67 9.75 -12.68
CA ARG A 210 -16.77 9.09 -14.00
C ARG A 210 -15.69 8.03 -14.21
N SER A 211 -14.51 8.19 -13.62
CA SER A 211 -13.38 7.26 -13.75
C SER A 211 -13.18 6.33 -12.55
N ALA A 212 -14.11 6.31 -11.59
CA ALA A 212 -13.98 5.58 -10.33
C ALA A 212 -13.76 4.07 -10.55
N VAL A 213 -14.51 3.45 -11.49
CA VAL A 213 -14.40 2.02 -11.79
C VAL A 213 -13.02 1.66 -12.35
N GLN A 214 -12.46 2.52 -13.21
CA GLN A 214 -11.11 2.31 -13.76
C GLN A 214 -10.06 2.48 -12.68
N PHE A 215 -10.22 3.47 -11.80
CA PHE A 215 -9.33 3.68 -10.67
C PHE A 215 -9.30 2.47 -9.72
N ASP A 216 -10.45 1.95 -9.33
CA ASP A 216 -10.52 0.76 -8.45
C ASP A 216 -9.87 -0.46 -9.10
N ARG A 217 -10.05 -0.60 -10.41
CA ARG A 217 -9.42 -1.68 -11.18
C ARG A 217 -7.89 -1.57 -11.14
N GLU A 218 -7.33 -0.39 -11.35
CA GLU A 218 -5.87 -0.19 -11.30
C GLU A 218 -5.32 -0.34 -9.87
N VAL A 219 -6.02 0.18 -8.85
CA VAL A 219 -5.66 -0.05 -7.44
C VAL A 219 -5.61 -1.55 -7.15
N LYS A 220 -6.65 -2.30 -7.55
CA LYS A 220 -6.71 -3.75 -7.34
C LYS A 220 -5.56 -4.48 -8.04
N ARG A 221 -5.31 -4.15 -9.31
CA ARG A 221 -4.23 -4.75 -10.11
C ARG A 221 -2.86 -4.54 -9.49
N LEU A 222 -2.53 -3.30 -9.12
CA LEU A 222 -1.27 -2.94 -8.47
C LEU A 222 -1.13 -3.62 -7.10
N THR A 223 -2.22 -3.70 -6.33
CA THR A 223 -2.23 -4.36 -5.00
C THR A 223 -2.02 -5.87 -5.10
N ILE A 224 -2.68 -6.55 -6.06
CA ILE A 224 -2.51 -7.99 -6.26
C ILE A 224 -1.07 -8.28 -6.70
N GLN A 225 -0.57 -7.52 -7.66
CA GLN A 225 0.78 -7.73 -8.19
C GLN A 225 1.86 -7.40 -7.15
N SER A 226 1.66 -6.40 -6.29
CA SER A 226 2.61 -6.07 -5.21
C SER A 226 2.71 -7.18 -4.16
N ALA A 227 1.67 -8.01 -4.01
CA ALA A 227 1.72 -9.20 -3.15
C ALA A 227 2.50 -10.36 -3.76
N ARG A 228 2.81 -10.33 -5.07
CA ARG A 228 3.44 -11.42 -5.81
C ARG A 228 4.56 -10.88 -6.71
N LEU A 229 5.73 -10.65 -6.13
CA LEU A 229 6.86 -10.02 -6.83
C LEU A 229 7.65 -10.98 -7.74
N GLY A 230 7.38 -12.29 -7.69
CA GLY A 230 8.11 -13.30 -8.45
C GLY A 230 7.65 -13.48 -9.89
N ALA A 231 6.38 -13.19 -10.20
CA ALA A 231 5.81 -13.42 -11.53
C ALA A 231 4.62 -12.48 -11.86
N PRO A 232 4.36 -12.21 -13.16
CA PRO A 232 3.15 -11.52 -13.59
C PRO A 232 1.88 -12.24 -13.10
N SER A 233 1.05 -11.54 -12.32
CA SER A 233 -0.11 -12.13 -11.67
C SER A 233 -1.20 -11.11 -11.31
N ALA A 234 -1.27 -9.98 -12.01
CA ALA A 234 -2.29 -8.95 -11.80
C ALA A 234 -3.74 -9.41 -12.16
N ALA A 235 -3.89 -10.66 -12.60
CA ALA A 235 -5.15 -11.35 -12.86
C ALA A 235 -6.05 -10.59 -13.84
N THR A 236 -5.46 -9.99 -14.87
CA THR A 236 -6.21 -9.23 -15.88
C THR A 236 -6.78 -10.10 -16.99
N GLY A 237 -6.30 -11.34 -17.12
CA GLY A 237 -6.63 -12.24 -18.23
C GLY A 237 -5.87 -11.90 -19.52
N ASN A 238 -4.94 -10.94 -19.49
CA ASN A 238 -4.09 -10.58 -20.61
C ASN A 238 -2.62 -10.57 -20.18
N VAL A 239 -1.83 -11.49 -20.76
CA VAL A 239 -0.44 -11.72 -20.37
C VAL A 239 0.42 -10.47 -20.48
N PHE A 240 0.28 -9.68 -21.55
CA PHE A 240 1.07 -8.46 -21.74
C PHE A 240 0.68 -7.35 -20.76
N VAL A 241 -0.60 -7.27 -20.37
CA VAL A 241 -1.03 -6.30 -19.36
C VAL A 241 -0.52 -6.71 -17.97
N ASP A 242 -0.60 -8.01 -17.64
CA ASP A 242 -0.05 -8.54 -16.38
C ASP A 242 1.46 -8.32 -16.30
N GLU A 243 2.19 -8.52 -17.40
CA GLU A 243 3.63 -8.24 -17.50
C GLU A 243 3.95 -6.75 -17.35
N TYR A 244 3.18 -5.87 -17.99
CA TYR A 244 3.34 -4.43 -17.80
C TYR A 244 3.20 -4.05 -16.32
N ILE A 245 2.13 -4.54 -15.67
CA ILE A 245 1.85 -4.24 -14.26
C ILE A 245 2.95 -4.82 -13.36
N PHE A 246 3.46 -6.01 -13.66
CA PHE A 246 4.61 -6.61 -12.99
C PHE A 246 5.85 -5.71 -13.04
N HIS A 247 6.24 -5.25 -14.23
CA HIS A 247 7.39 -4.35 -14.36
C HIS A 247 7.14 -2.98 -13.73
N TYR A 248 5.92 -2.45 -13.83
CA TYR A 248 5.51 -1.20 -13.17
C TYR A 248 5.69 -1.29 -11.65
N VAL A 249 5.15 -2.35 -11.04
CA VAL A 249 5.25 -2.62 -9.60
C VAL A 249 6.71 -2.79 -9.17
N ARG A 250 7.54 -3.48 -9.96
CA ARG A 250 8.97 -3.66 -9.65
C ARG A 250 9.76 -2.36 -9.78
N ALA A 251 9.50 -1.56 -10.81
CA ALA A 251 10.16 -0.28 -11.02
C ALA A 251 9.89 0.69 -9.86
N HIS A 252 8.66 0.69 -9.35
CA HIS A 252 8.26 1.51 -8.20
C HIS A 252 8.36 0.82 -6.84
N ARG A 253 8.76 -0.46 -6.82
CA ARG A 253 8.95 -1.31 -5.63
C ARG A 253 7.74 -1.36 -4.68
N PHE A 254 6.52 -1.35 -5.21
CA PHE A 254 5.32 -1.38 -4.36
C PHE A 254 5.26 -2.67 -3.54
N GLN A 255 4.83 -2.53 -2.29
CA GLN A 255 4.42 -3.60 -1.40
C GLN A 255 2.91 -3.50 -1.14
N PRO A 256 2.23 -4.58 -0.71
CA PRO A 256 0.79 -4.56 -0.45
C PRO A 256 0.34 -3.51 0.58
N ALA A 257 1.25 -3.08 1.45
CA ALA A 257 0.98 -2.11 2.49
C ALA A 257 1.19 -0.64 2.06
N ASP A 258 1.76 -0.39 0.89
CA ASP A 258 2.01 0.96 0.35
C ASP A 258 0.72 1.51 -0.30
N GLU A 259 -0.37 1.52 0.47
CA GLU A 259 -1.71 1.81 -0.04
C GLU A 259 -1.80 3.25 -0.60
N ALA A 260 -1.14 4.22 0.03
CA ALA A 260 -1.14 5.61 -0.46
C ALA A 260 -0.48 5.70 -1.83
N GLU A 261 0.72 5.13 -1.96
CA GLU A 261 1.53 5.14 -3.17
C GLU A 261 0.84 4.39 -4.31
N ILE A 262 0.30 3.20 -4.01
CA ILE A 262 -0.49 2.42 -4.99
C ILE A 262 -1.68 3.23 -5.50
N ARG A 263 -2.40 3.91 -4.61
CA ARG A 263 -3.53 4.77 -5.00
C ARG A 263 -3.07 5.98 -5.81
N CYS A 264 -1.94 6.59 -5.47
CA CYS A 264 -1.39 7.73 -6.19
C CYS A 264 -1.08 7.33 -7.63
N HIS A 265 -0.38 6.21 -7.80
CA HIS A 265 -0.03 5.70 -9.12
C HIS A 265 -1.25 5.19 -9.90
N ALA A 266 -2.21 4.54 -9.27
CA ALA A 266 -3.48 4.18 -9.92
C ALA A 266 -4.21 5.42 -10.45
N ARG A 267 -4.21 6.53 -9.70
CA ARG A 267 -4.79 7.80 -10.15
C ARG A 267 -4.02 8.37 -11.34
N LEU A 268 -2.69 8.37 -11.29
CA LEU A 268 -1.84 8.80 -12.40
C LEU A 268 -2.11 8.01 -13.69
N ILE A 269 -2.26 6.69 -13.60
CA ILE A 269 -2.58 5.81 -14.75
C ILE A 269 -3.92 6.22 -15.38
N VAL A 270 -4.94 6.44 -14.55
CA VAL A 270 -6.29 6.80 -15.00
C VAL A 270 -6.34 8.20 -15.61
N ASP A 271 -5.72 9.17 -14.95
CA ASP A 271 -5.74 10.57 -15.39
C ASP A 271 -4.98 10.76 -16.71
N ASN A 272 -3.94 9.96 -16.94
CA ASN A 272 -3.20 9.91 -18.22
C ASN A 272 -3.82 8.98 -19.27
N LYS A 273 -4.98 8.39 -18.99
CA LYS A 273 -5.72 7.50 -19.92
C LYS A 273 -4.83 6.37 -20.47
N LEU A 274 -4.01 5.76 -19.60
CA LEU A 274 -3.19 4.62 -19.97
C LEU A 274 -4.04 3.34 -20.02
N SER A 275 -4.62 3.07 -21.18
CA SER A 275 -5.47 1.91 -21.41
C SER A 275 -4.69 0.60 -21.47
N ASP A 276 -5.38 -0.52 -21.31
CA ASP A 276 -4.78 -1.85 -21.43
C ASP A 276 -4.14 -2.09 -22.80
N LYS A 277 -4.75 -1.58 -23.88
CA LYS A 277 -4.12 -1.59 -25.22
C LYS A 277 -2.79 -0.84 -25.26
N LYS A 278 -2.70 0.32 -24.59
CA LYS A 278 -1.44 1.07 -24.49
C LYS A 278 -0.39 0.29 -23.70
N LYS A 279 -0.77 -0.36 -22.59
CA LYS A 279 0.13 -1.22 -21.81
C LYS A 279 0.67 -2.37 -22.66
N GLN A 280 -0.18 -3.04 -23.44
CA GLN A 280 0.21 -4.08 -24.39
C GLN A 280 1.23 -3.57 -25.42
N MET A 281 0.97 -2.41 -26.03
CA MET A 281 1.88 -1.82 -27.02
C MET A 281 3.27 -1.54 -26.46
N ILE A 282 3.35 -1.05 -25.21
CA ILE A 282 4.63 -0.79 -24.54
C ILE A 282 5.41 -2.09 -24.39
N VAL A 283 4.77 -3.14 -23.85
CA VAL A 283 5.43 -4.45 -23.63
C VAL A 283 5.90 -5.06 -24.95
N LEU A 284 5.03 -5.08 -25.97
CA LEU A 284 5.39 -5.62 -27.27
C LEU A 284 6.54 -4.84 -27.92
N GLN A 285 6.53 -3.49 -27.84
CA GLN A 285 7.64 -2.67 -28.32
C GLN A 285 8.95 -2.99 -27.59
N LYS A 286 8.91 -3.22 -26.28
CA LYS A 286 10.11 -3.56 -25.48
C LYS A 286 10.64 -4.96 -25.76
N ARG A 287 9.79 -5.87 -26.23
CA ARG A 287 10.16 -7.21 -26.73
C ARG A 287 10.73 -7.19 -28.16
N GLY A 288 10.75 -6.04 -28.83
CA GLY A 288 11.30 -5.88 -30.17
C GLY A 288 10.28 -6.12 -31.30
N GLU A 289 8.99 -6.19 -30.99
CA GLU A 289 7.97 -6.35 -32.03
C GLU A 289 7.90 -5.14 -32.97
N THR A 290 7.68 -5.42 -34.24
CA THR A 290 7.50 -4.37 -35.25
C THR A 290 6.18 -3.65 -35.05
N LEU A 291 6.08 -2.38 -35.46
CA LEU A 291 4.82 -1.61 -35.33
C LEU A 291 3.64 -2.27 -36.07
N SER A 292 3.91 -2.99 -37.17
CA SER A 292 2.90 -3.76 -37.90
C SER A 292 2.45 -4.99 -37.12
N GLY A 293 3.38 -5.73 -36.49
CA GLY A 293 3.06 -6.86 -35.61
C GLY A 293 2.26 -6.43 -34.37
N ILE A 294 2.65 -5.31 -33.74
CA ILE A 294 1.89 -4.72 -32.63
C ILE A 294 0.46 -4.37 -33.07
N ALA A 295 0.28 -3.81 -34.28
CA ALA A 295 -1.04 -3.46 -34.79
C ALA A 295 -1.93 -4.69 -34.94
N LEU A 296 -1.37 -5.80 -35.44
CA LEU A 296 -2.07 -7.08 -35.56
C LEU A 296 -2.49 -7.63 -34.18
N ILE A 297 -1.55 -7.73 -33.24
CA ILE A 297 -1.78 -8.31 -31.91
C ILE A 297 -2.78 -7.47 -31.09
N THR A 298 -2.71 -6.15 -31.17
CA THR A 298 -3.58 -5.23 -30.40
C THR A 298 -4.88 -4.85 -31.13
N SER A 299 -5.10 -5.43 -32.32
CA SER A 299 -6.21 -5.13 -33.22
C SER A 299 -6.36 -3.62 -33.47
N MET A 300 -5.26 -2.97 -33.84
CA MET A 300 -5.23 -1.60 -34.31
C MET A 300 -5.28 -1.55 -35.83
N ASN A 301 -5.92 -0.52 -36.36
CA ASN A 301 -6.17 -0.40 -37.81
C ASN A 301 -4.90 -0.19 -38.64
N SER A 302 -3.81 0.33 -38.06
CA SER A 302 -2.58 0.61 -38.81
C SER A 302 -1.35 0.79 -37.92
N ARG A 303 -0.15 0.63 -38.51
CA ARG A 303 1.13 0.95 -37.87
C ARG A 303 1.23 2.42 -37.41
N GLN A 304 0.58 3.33 -38.15
CA GLN A 304 0.53 4.76 -37.82
C GLN A 304 -0.31 5.01 -36.56
N ALA A 305 -1.42 4.27 -36.39
CA ALA A 305 -2.24 4.35 -35.18
C ALA A 305 -1.45 3.91 -33.94
N VAL A 306 -0.67 2.83 -34.06
CA VAL A 306 0.24 2.35 -32.99
C VAL A 306 1.30 3.41 -32.67
N SER A 307 1.97 3.97 -33.67
CA SER A 307 2.98 5.01 -33.48
C SER A 307 2.43 6.22 -32.73
N LYS A 308 1.27 6.72 -33.17
CA LYS A 308 0.57 7.85 -32.53
C LYS A 308 0.10 7.52 -31.10
N ALA A 309 -0.37 6.29 -30.87
CA ALA A 309 -0.78 5.85 -29.55
C ALA A 309 0.41 5.83 -28.59
N LEU A 310 1.55 5.27 -29.01
CA LEU A 310 2.79 5.22 -28.24
C LEU A 310 3.36 6.61 -27.97
N SER A 311 3.34 7.52 -28.96
CA SER A 311 3.83 8.89 -28.78
C SER A 311 2.97 9.71 -27.82
N SER A 312 1.69 9.35 -27.64
CA SER A 312 0.79 10.00 -26.68
C SER A 312 1.00 9.57 -25.22
N ILE A 313 1.86 8.57 -24.97
CA ILE A 313 2.11 8.03 -23.64
C ILE A 313 3.25 8.82 -23.00
N PRO A 314 3.05 9.42 -21.81
CA PRO A 314 4.12 10.08 -21.09
C PRO A 314 5.30 9.14 -20.78
N ASN A 315 6.53 9.67 -20.82
CA ASN A 315 7.76 8.89 -20.63
C ASN A 315 7.79 8.09 -19.33
N VAL A 316 7.23 8.64 -18.24
CA VAL A 316 7.12 7.94 -16.94
C VAL A 316 6.44 6.56 -17.04
N PHE A 317 5.55 6.35 -18.02
CA PHE A 317 4.90 5.07 -18.25
C PHE A 317 5.60 4.20 -19.30
N ARG A 318 6.43 4.81 -20.17
CA ARG A 318 7.08 4.16 -21.31
C ARG A 318 8.49 3.66 -20.98
N GLU A 319 9.18 4.35 -20.07
CA GLU A 319 10.58 4.10 -19.71
C GLU A 319 10.75 3.11 -18.54
N ILE A 320 9.70 2.34 -18.23
CA ILE A 320 9.76 1.30 -17.20
C ILE A 320 10.84 0.28 -17.57
N PRO A 321 11.78 -0.01 -16.66
CA PRO A 321 12.79 -1.04 -16.87
C PRO A 321 12.12 -2.40 -17.08
N MET A 322 12.22 -2.90 -18.30
CA MET A 322 11.93 -4.30 -18.63
C MET A 322 13.26 -4.90 -19.06
N PRO A 323 13.62 -6.10 -18.58
CA PRO A 323 14.78 -6.79 -19.12
C PRO A 323 14.57 -6.88 -20.64
N ALA A 324 15.55 -6.42 -21.41
CA ALA A 324 15.58 -6.74 -22.82
C ALA A 324 15.47 -8.26 -22.90
N TYR A 325 14.49 -8.77 -23.64
CA TYR A 325 14.41 -10.19 -23.88
C TYR A 325 15.65 -10.57 -24.69
N ALA A 326 16.74 -10.93 -24.01
CA ALA A 326 17.76 -11.75 -24.62
C ALA A 326 17.02 -13.01 -25.06
N GLN A 327 17.20 -13.43 -26.31
CA GLN A 327 16.57 -14.61 -26.91
C GLN A 327 16.92 -15.95 -26.21
N ALA A 328 17.39 -15.93 -24.97
CA ALA A 328 17.71 -17.09 -24.17
C ALA A 328 16.63 -17.32 -23.12
N VAL A 329 16.12 -18.55 -23.10
CA VAL A 329 15.25 -19.17 -22.09
C VAL A 329 13.73 -19.03 -22.31
N PHE A 330 13.26 -19.62 -23.40
CA PHE A 330 12.15 -20.59 -23.37
C PHE A 330 12.54 -21.79 -24.27
N GLN A 331 13.61 -22.49 -23.89
CA GLN A 331 13.70 -23.94 -24.12
C GLN A 331 13.19 -24.60 -22.86
N THR A 332 11.88 -24.55 -22.68
CA THR A 332 11.19 -25.66 -22.04
C THR A 332 10.32 -26.21 -23.13
N ASP A 333 10.70 -27.38 -23.63
CA ASP A 333 9.78 -28.26 -24.34
C ASP A 333 8.43 -28.25 -23.62
N ASP A 334 7.35 -28.34 -24.42
CA ASP A 334 5.96 -28.44 -23.98
C ASP A 334 5.12 -27.14 -24.00
N MET A 335 5.06 -26.46 -25.15
CA MET A 335 3.90 -25.61 -25.53
C MET A 335 3.69 -25.49 -27.05
N MET A 336 4.16 -26.45 -27.84
CA MET A 336 3.93 -26.52 -29.31
C MET A 336 2.88 -27.55 -29.73
N THR A 337 1.87 -27.80 -28.89
CA THR A 337 0.79 -28.77 -29.22
C THR A 337 -0.63 -28.19 -29.16
N VAL A 338 -0.82 -26.87 -29.18
CA VAL A 338 -2.18 -26.28 -29.15
C VAL A 338 -2.48 -25.29 -30.30
N ILE A 339 -1.60 -25.15 -31.30
CA ILE A 339 -1.88 -24.29 -32.48
C ILE A 339 -2.00 -25.10 -33.79
N HIS A 340 -2.20 -26.42 -33.70
CA HIS A 340 -2.53 -27.26 -34.87
C HIS A 340 -3.84 -28.08 -34.71
N ALA A 341 -4.78 -27.59 -33.90
CA ALA A 341 -6.10 -28.20 -33.78
C ALA A 341 -7.19 -27.17 -33.50
N LEU A 342 -7.30 -26.16 -34.38
CA LEU A 342 -8.50 -25.40 -34.79
C LEU A 342 -8.13 -24.71 -36.11
#